data_AF-A0A800MAC4-F1
#
_entry.id   AF-A0A800MAC4-F1
#
_cell.length_a   1.000
_cell.length_b   1.000
_cell.length_c   1.000
_cell.angle_alpha   90.00
_cell.angle_beta   90.00
_cell.angle_gamma   90.00
#
_symmetry.space_group_name_H-M   'P 1'
#
loop_
_entity.id
_entity.type
_entity.pdbx_description
1 polymer ?
#
loop_
_entity_poly.entity_id
_entity_poly.type
_entity_poly.pdbx_seq_one_letter_code
_entity_poly.pdbx_strand_id
1 'polypeptide(L)'
;MDAAVAKKVDAILAVPPAKRSGSALVALLSFLAPIDPAYGEAMGSFILTGGNNRPVPPSAKALVIKAKTRASHIHVRGNFLKLGDAVQPGTPAFLPPLKLRGKTADRLDLAHWITNPRHPLTARVAVNRIWRNLFGRGLVETPDQFGVIGTPPT
;
A
#
# COMPACT_ATOMS: atom_id res chain seq x y z
N MET A 1 13.16 -20.81 1.77
CA MET A 1 13.83 -19.69 1.10
C MET A 1 14.91 -19.18 2.05
N ASP A 2 16.14 -19.07 1.58
CA ASP A 2 17.28 -18.69 2.41
C ASP A 2 17.22 -17.18 2.74
N ALA A 3 17.16 -16.83 4.03
CA ALA A 3 16.98 -15.46 4.50
C ALA A 3 18.11 -14.52 4.03
N ALA A 4 19.29 -15.07 3.77
CA ALA A 4 20.44 -14.35 3.24
C ALA A 4 20.21 -13.88 1.79
N VAL A 5 19.53 -14.69 0.97
CA VAL A 5 19.24 -14.37 -0.44
C VAL A 5 18.22 -13.25 -0.54
N ALA A 6 17.16 -13.28 0.28
CA ALA A 6 16.14 -12.22 0.32
C ALA A 6 16.75 -10.85 0.69
N LYS A 7 17.60 -10.81 1.73
CA LYS A 7 18.26 -9.57 2.17
C LYS A 7 19.18 -8.97 1.12
N LYS A 8 19.84 -9.81 0.31
CA LYS A 8 20.71 -9.37 -0.80
C LYS A 8 19.89 -8.79 -1.96
N VAL A 9 18.74 -9.40 -2.27
CA VAL A 9 17.80 -8.90 -3.28
C VAL A 9 17.20 -7.56 -2.85
N ASP A 10 16.79 -7.42 -1.59
CA ASP A 10 16.24 -6.17 -1.04
C ASP A 10 17.24 -5.00 -1.16
N ALA A 11 18.51 -5.25 -0.87
CA ALA A 11 19.57 -4.25 -1.02
C ALA A 11 19.75 -3.78 -2.48
N ILE A 12 19.58 -4.69 -3.45
CA ILE A 12 19.64 -4.36 -4.87
C ILE A 12 18.38 -3.60 -5.31
N LEU A 13 17.20 -3.98 -4.80
CA LEU A 13 15.94 -3.33 -5.14
C LEU A 13 15.86 -1.89 -4.62
N ALA A 14 16.52 -1.59 -3.50
CA ALA A 14 16.65 -0.24 -2.94
C ALA A 14 17.43 0.73 -3.86
N VAL A 15 18.28 0.22 -4.77
CA VAL A 15 18.99 1.04 -5.76
C VAL A 15 18.05 1.37 -6.93
N PRO A 16 17.98 2.64 -7.38
CA PRO A 16 17.21 3.02 -8.55
C PRO A 16 17.57 2.17 -9.79
N PRO A 17 16.59 1.75 -10.62
CA PRO A 17 16.83 0.83 -11.73
C PRO A 17 17.96 1.25 -12.68
N ALA A 18 18.10 2.56 -12.93
CA ALA A 18 19.11 3.12 -13.82
C ALA A 18 20.55 3.05 -13.28
N LYS A 19 20.74 2.78 -11.98
CA LYS A 19 22.04 2.75 -11.30
C LYS A 19 22.46 1.33 -10.86
N ARG A 20 21.72 0.30 -11.24
CA ARG A 20 22.04 -1.09 -10.86
C ARG A 20 23.18 -1.61 -11.74
N SER A 21 24.20 -2.20 -11.13
CA SER A 21 25.32 -2.82 -11.85
C SER A 21 24.89 -4.10 -12.57
N GLY A 22 25.64 -4.52 -13.60
CA GLY A 22 25.37 -5.78 -14.32
C GLY A 22 25.39 -7.01 -13.40
N SER A 23 26.29 -7.05 -12.42
CA SER A 23 26.33 -8.11 -11.40
C SER A 23 25.06 -8.14 -10.52
N ALA A 24 24.47 -6.97 -10.23
CA ALA A 24 23.23 -6.89 -9.49
C ALA A 24 22.03 -7.41 -10.30
N LEU A 25 22.03 -7.18 -11.61
CA LEU A 25 21.01 -7.73 -12.52
C LEU A 25 21.09 -9.26 -12.61
N VAL A 26 22.29 -9.81 -12.71
CA VAL A 26 22.50 -11.27 -12.71
C VAL A 26 22.03 -11.90 -11.40
N ALA A 27 22.27 -11.25 -10.26
CA ALA A 27 21.79 -11.73 -8.96
C ALA A 27 20.25 -11.70 -8.83
N LEU A 28 19.58 -10.68 -9.41
CA LEU A 28 18.12 -10.64 -9.47
C LEU A 28 17.56 -11.73 -10.37
N LEU A 29 18.20 -11.98 -11.51
CA LEU A 29 17.83 -13.02 -12.46
C LEU A 29 17.94 -14.42 -11.87
N SER A 30 19.05 -14.73 -11.22
CA SER A 30 19.23 -16.04 -10.59
C SER A 30 18.23 -16.27 -9.45
N PHE A 31 17.76 -15.21 -8.81
CA PHE A 31 16.66 -15.27 -7.84
C PHE A 31 15.28 -15.45 -8.49
N LEU A 32 15.03 -14.81 -9.64
CA LEU A 32 13.74 -14.84 -10.35
C LEU A 32 13.54 -16.10 -11.20
N ALA A 33 14.59 -16.69 -11.74
CA ALA A 33 14.52 -17.84 -12.65
C ALA A 33 13.76 -19.06 -12.07
N PRO A 34 13.87 -19.40 -10.77
CA PRO A 34 13.06 -20.47 -10.17
C PRO A 34 11.58 -20.09 -9.96
N ILE A 35 11.26 -18.81 -9.90
CA ILE A 35 9.90 -18.29 -9.61
C ILE A 35 9.07 -18.21 -10.89
N ASP A 36 9.70 -17.73 -11.97
CA ASP A 36 9.10 -17.66 -13.30
C ASP A 36 10.16 -18.09 -14.34
N PRO A 37 10.19 -19.38 -14.70
CA PRO A 37 11.17 -19.93 -15.63
C PRO A 37 11.13 -19.25 -17.01
N ALA A 38 9.92 -18.95 -17.51
CA ALA A 38 9.73 -18.32 -18.81
C ALA A 38 10.28 -16.89 -18.83
N TYR A 39 10.06 -16.12 -17.77
CA TYR A 39 10.64 -14.79 -17.64
C TYR A 39 12.16 -14.84 -17.41
N GLY A 40 12.65 -15.82 -16.65
CA GLY A 40 14.08 -16.05 -16.42
C GLY A 40 14.86 -16.32 -17.71
N GLU A 41 14.34 -17.18 -18.58
CA GLU A 41 14.93 -17.47 -19.90
C GLU A 41 14.92 -16.25 -20.82
N ALA A 42 13.79 -15.54 -20.90
CA ALA A 42 13.65 -14.35 -21.73
C ALA A 42 14.57 -13.21 -21.26
N MET A 43 14.82 -13.11 -19.96
CA MET A 43 15.72 -12.11 -19.39
C MET A 43 17.19 -12.56 -19.46
N GLY A 44 17.47 -13.86 -19.41
CA GLY A 44 18.79 -14.42 -19.70
C GLY A 44 19.22 -14.14 -21.13
N SER A 45 18.34 -14.37 -22.11
CA SER A 45 18.61 -14.07 -23.52
C SER A 45 18.80 -12.57 -23.77
N PHE A 46 18.07 -11.70 -23.07
CA PHE A 46 18.26 -10.24 -23.09
C PHE A 46 19.64 -9.81 -22.60
N ILE A 47 20.14 -10.39 -21.50
CA ILE A 47 21.50 -10.10 -21.01
C ILE A 47 22.55 -10.57 -22.02
N LEU A 48 22.37 -11.76 -22.59
CA LEU A 48 23.32 -12.34 -23.54
C LEU A 48 23.35 -11.60 -24.89
N THR A 49 22.26 -10.95 -25.29
CA THR A 49 22.15 -10.16 -26.54
C THR A 49 22.49 -8.68 -26.36
N GLY A 50 23.09 -8.29 -25.23
CA GLY A 50 23.58 -6.93 -25.03
C GLY A 50 22.47 -5.89 -24.84
N GLY A 51 21.27 -6.31 -24.43
CA GLY A 51 20.19 -5.39 -24.06
C GLY A 51 19.23 -5.01 -25.19
N ASN A 52 19.26 -5.70 -26.34
CA ASN A 52 18.22 -5.57 -27.35
C ASN A 52 16.97 -6.36 -26.94
N ASN A 53 15.78 -5.78 -27.15
CA ASN A 53 14.46 -6.38 -26.87
C ASN A 53 14.26 -6.83 -25.41
N ARG A 54 14.09 -5.86 -24.51
CA ARG A 54 13.74 -6.12 -23.11
C ARG A 54 12.46 -6.96 -23.02
N PRO A 55 12.47 -8.12 -22.34
CA PRO A 55 11.29 -8.95 -22.24
C PRO A 55 10.21 -8.21 -21.46
N VAL A 56 8.98 -8.31 -21.96
CA VAL A 56 7.82 -7.71 -21.32
C VAL A 56 7.56 -8.48 -20.02
N PRO A 57 7.53 -7.80 -18.85
CA PRO A 57 7.26 -8.49 -17.60
C PRO A 57 5.86 -9.10 -17.63
N PRO A 58 5.67 -10.28 -17.01
CA PRO A 58 4.35 -10.90 -16.91
C PRO A 58 3.40 -9.93 -16.20
N SER A 59 2.46 -9.36 -16.95
CA SER A 59 1.44 -8.49 -16.38
C SER A 59 0.24 -9.33 -15.96
N ALA A 60 -0.06 -9.37 -14.67
CA ALA A 60 -1.33 -9.90 -14.22
C ALA A 60 -2.44 -8.89 -14.53
N LYS A 61 -3.43 -9.29 -15.34
CA LYS A 61 -4.67 -8.51 -15.49
C LYS A 61 -5.57 -8.83 -14.30
N ALA A 62 -5.67 -7.91 -13.35
CA ALA A 62 -6.66 -7.98 -12.29
C ALA A 62 -7.98 -7.35 -12.75
N LEU A 63 -9.10 -8.02 -12.52
CA LEU A 63 -10.41 -7.39 -12.66
C LEU A 63 -10.54 -6.33 -11.57
N VAL A 64 -10.63 -5.07 -11.98
CA VAL A 64 -10.88 -3.95 -11.08
C VAL A 64 -12.29 -3.43 -11.36
N ILE A 65 -13.08 -3.25 -10.31
CA ILE A 65 -14.36 -2.55 -10.42
C ILE A 65 -14.06 -1.10 -10.83
N LYS A 66 -14.25 -0.79 -12.10
CA LYS A 66 -14.15 0.57 -12.64
C LYS A 66 -15.45 1.31 -12.31
N ALA A 67 -15.50 1.89 -11.11
CA ALA A 67 -16.61 2.73 -10.70
C ALA A 67 -16.50 4.11 -11.37
N LYS A 68 -17.59 4.59 -11.98
CA LYS A 68 -17.70 5.99 -12.41
C LYS A 68 -17.67 6.87 -11.16
N THR A 69 -16.74 7.82 -11.09
CA THR A 69 -16.67 8.78 -9.97
C THR A 69 -18.00 9.53 -9.89
N ARG A 70 -18.65 9.47 -8.74
CA ARG A 70 -19.90 10.19 -8.46
C ARG A 70 -19.58 11.44 -7.66
N ALA A 71 -20.21 12.55 -7.99
CA ALA A 71 -20.12 13.76 -7.19
C ALA A 71 -20.79 13.51 -5.83
N SER A 72 -20.09 13.82 -4.75
CA SER A 72 -20.61 13.76 -3.39
C SER A 72 -20.98 15.16 -2.92
N HIS A 73 -22.06 15.28 -2.16
CA HIS A 73 -22.53 16.55 -1.62
C HIS A 73 -22.82 16.39 -0.13
N ILE A 74 -22.77 17.50 0.60
CA ILE A 74 -23.21 17.55 2.00
C ILE A 74 -24.73 17.37 2.04
N HIS A 75 -25.23 16.45 2.86
CA HIS A 75 -26.68 16.35 3.10
C HIS A 75 -27.07 17.31 4.22
N VAL A 76 -27.85 18.34 3.88
CA VAL A 76 -28.22 19.40 4.83
C VAL A 76 -29.08 18.78 5.94
N ARG A 77 -28.57 18.83 7.17
CA ARG A 77 -29.18 18.18 8.35
C ARG A 77 -29.43 16.68 8.15
N GLY A 78 -28.60 16.02 7.35
CA GLY A 78 -28.73 14.58 7.07
C GLY A 78 -29.86 14.21 6.10
N ASN A 79 -30.60 15.18 5.55
CA ASN A 79 -31.65 14.89 4.58
C ASN A 79 -31.05 14.57 3.20
N PHE A 80 -31.20 13.32 2.75
CA PHE A 80 -30.68 12.84 1.48
C PHE A 80 -31.34 13.49 0.24
N LEU A 81 -32.53 14.08 0.39
CA LEU A 81 -33.21 14.83 -0.68
C LEU A 81 -32.71 16.29 -0.77
N LYS A 82 -32.06 16.80 0.30
CA LYS A 82 -31.56 18.17 0.35
C LYS A 82 -30.04 18.20 0.28
N LEU A 83 -29.54 18.17 -0.95
CA LEU A 83 -28.12 18.30 -1.27
C LEU A 83 -27.67 19.76 -1.04
N GLY A 84 -26.56 19.93 -0.35
CA GLY A 84 -25.83 21.18 -0.20
C GLY A 84 -24.58 21.18 -1.09
N ASP A 85 -23.50 21.79 -0.60
CA ASP A 85 -22.28 21.97 -1.38
C ASP A 85 -21.62 20.65 -1.78
N ALA A 86 -21.02 20.65 -2.98
CA ALA A 86 -20.22 19.55 -3.48
C ALA A 86 -18.92 19.43 -2.67
N VAL A 87 -18.54 18.19 -2.35
CA VAL A 87 -17.32 17.89 -1.59
C VAL A 87 -16.33 17.09 -2.41
N GLN A 88 -15.06 17.32 -2.12
CA GLN A 88 -13.97 16.53 -2.68
C GLN A 88 -13.47 15.51 -1.67
N PRO A 89 -12.86 14.41 -2.12
CA PRO A 89 -12.19 13.47 -1.24
C PRO A 89 -11.13 14.19 -0.38
N GLY A 90 -11.13 13.89 0.91
CA GLY A 90 -10.22 14.49 1.86
C GLY A 90 -10.20 13.72 3.17
N THR A 91 -9.40 14.21 4.12
CA THR A 91 -9.27 13.64 5.46
C THR A 91 -9.73 14.66 6.50
N PRO A 92 -10.16 14.21 7.69
CA PRO A 92 -10.53 15.13 8.77
C PRO A 92 -9.38 16.07 9.12
N ALA A 93 -9.67 17.36 9.27
CA ALA A 93 -8.65 18.40 9.47
C ALA A 93 -7.85 18.26 10.79
N PHE A 94 -8.40 17.57 11.79
CA PHE A 94 -7.72 17.29 13.06
C PHE A 94 -6.72 16.13 12.99
N LEU A 95 -6.72 15.38 11.89
CA LEU A 95 -5.73 14.33 11.60
C LEU A 95 -4.65 14.88 10.66
N PRO A 96 -3.51 14.17 10.51
CA PRO A 96 -2.49 14.57 9.56
C PRO A 96 -3.09 14.79 8.15
N PRO A 97 -2.62 15.77 7.37
CA PRO A 97 -3.16 16.03 6.05
C PRO A 97 -2.83 14.89 5.07
N LEU A 98 -3.76 14.61 4.16
CA LEU A 98 -3.56 13.68 3.05
C LEU A 98 -2.53 14.23 2.07
N LYS A 99 -1.49 13.45 1.77
CA LYS A 99 -0.51 13.79 0.72
C LYS A 99 -0.94 13.17 -0.60
N LEU A 100 -1.26 14.02 -1.57
CA LEU A 100 -1.68 13.59 -2.90
C LEU A 100 -0.47 13.26 -3.78
N ARG A 101 -0.55 12.14 -4.51
CA ARG A 101 0.40 11.81 -5.59
C ARG A 101 -0.02 12.38 -6.93
N GLY A 102 -1.32 12.65 -7.12
CA GLY A 102 -1.90 13.17 -8.34
C GLY A 102 -2.81 14.38 -8.13
N LYS A 103 -3.62 14.72 -9.13
CA LYS A 103 -4.55 15.86 -9.08
C LYS A 103 -5.72 15.64 -8.11
N THR A 104 -6.13 14.38 -7.91
CA THR A 104 -7.26 13.98 -7.07
C THR A 104 -6.83 12.82 -6.18
N ALA A 105 -7.32 12.77 -4.95
CA ALA A 105 -7.05 11.65 -4.06
C ALA A 105 -7.60 10.35 -4.64
N ASP A 106 -6.80 9.30 -4.58
CA ASP A 106 -7.22 7.94 -4.91
C ASP A 106 -7.14 7.00 -3.68
N ARG A 107 -7.51 5.73 -3.90
CA ARG A 107 -7.47 4.70 -2.83
C ARG A 107 -6.06 4.42 -2.33
N LEU A 108 -5.05 4.59 -3.18
CA LEU A 108 -3.67 4.32 -2.81
C LEU A 108 -3.10 5.49 -1.99
N ASP A 109 -3.51 6.73 -2.25
CA ASP A 109 -3.24 7.88 -1.38
C ASP A 109 -3.84 7.66 0.01
N LEU A 110 -5.10 7.20 0.08
CA LEU A 110 -5.75 6.86 1.34
C LEU A 110 -5.00 5.73 2.07
N ALA A 111 -4.58 4.68 1.35
CA ALA A 111 -3.84 3.57 1.94
C ALA A 111 -2.52 4.05 2.55
N HIS A 112 -1.73 4.85 1.82
CA HIS A 112 -0.49 5.44 2.31
C HIS A 112 -0.72 6.37 3.51
N TRP A 113 -1.87 7.04 3.57
CA TRP A 113 -2.21 7.92 4.67
C TRP A 113 -2.58 7.15 5.94
N ILE A 114 -3.42 6.12 5.84
CA ILE A 114 -3.81 5.28 6.99
C ILE A 114 -2.59 4.54 7.56
N THR A 115 -1.68 4.05 6.71
CA THR A 115 -0.49 3.30 7.15
C THR A 115 0.72 4.19 7.44
N ASN A 116 0.58 5.52 7.38
CA ASN A 116 1.67 6.42 7.66
C ASN A 116 2.13 6.28 9.13
N PRO A 117 3.44 6.16 9.43
CA PRO A 117 3.94 6.09 10.81
C PRO A 117 3.56 7.30 11.67
N ARG A 118 3.27 8.45 11.06
CA ARG A 118 2.82 9.68 11.75
C ARG A 118 1.32 9.67 12.03
N HIS A 119 0.57 8.68 11.56
CA HIS A 119 -0.86 8.57 11.82
C HIS A 119 -1.09 8.11 13.28
N PRO A 120 -1.72 8.93 14.13
CA PRO A 120 -1.72 8.70 15.58
C PRO A 120 -2.58 7.50 16.01
N LEU A 121 -3.57 7.10 15.20
CA LEU A 121 -4.57 6.10 15.60
C LEU A 121 -4.25 4.69 15.10
N THR A 122 -3.63 4.54 13.93
CA THR A 122 -3.55 3.24 13.25
C THR A 122 -2.78 2.22 14.07
N ALA A 123 -1.60 2.60 14.56
CA ALA A 123 -0.79 1.74 15.41
C ALA A 123 -1.51 1.42 16.73
N ARG A 124 -2.18 2.40 17.35
CA ARG A 124 -2.91 2.22 18.62
C ARG A 124 -4.04 1.20 18.47
N VAL A 125 -4.83 1.34 17.40
CA VAL A 125 -5.93 0.42 17.09
C VAL A 125 -5.41 -0.99 16.78
N ALA A 126 -4.34 -1.09 15.98
CA ALA A 126 -3.74 -2.37 15.62
C ALA A 126 -3.18 -3.11 16.84
N VAL A 127 -2.41 -2.41 17.69
CA VAL A 127 -1.87 -2.98 18.94
C VAL A 127 -3.00 -3.44 19.86
N ASN A 128 -4.06 -2.64 20.04
CA ASN A 128 -5.20 -3.04 20.86
C ASN A 128 -5.87 -4.33 20.35
N ARG A 129 -6.03 -4.46 19.02
CA ARG A 129 -6.61 -5.65 18.40
C ARG A 129 -5.72 -6.89 18.57
N ILE A 130 -4.40 -6.74 18.37
CA ILE A 130 -3.44 -7.84 18.59
C ILE A 130 -3.47 -8.29 20.05
N TRP A 131 -3.40 -7.35 20.98
CA TRP A 131 -3.45 -7.62 22.41
C TRP A 131 -4.72 -8.37 22.81
N ARG A 132 -5.89 -7.87 22.39
CA ARG A 132 -7.17 -8.53 22.63
C ARG A 132 -7.20 -9.96 22.08
N ASN A 133 -6.65 -10.19 20.89
CA ASN A 133 -6.64 -11.51 20.28
C ASN A 133 -5.74 -12.50 21.04
N LEU A 134 -4.70 -12.01 21.73
CA LEU A 134 -3.78 -12.84 22.52
C LEU A 134 -4.29 -13.11 23.93
N PHE A 135 -4.90 -12.12 24.58
CA PHE A 135 -5.25 -12.16 26.01
C PHE A 135 -6.76 -12.20 26.29
N GLY A 136 -7.60 -12.19 25.25
CA GLY A 136 -9.06 -12.18 25.37
C GLY A 136 -9.68 -10.83 25.75
N ARG A 137 -8.89 -9.88 26.27
CA ARG A 137 -9.30 -8.52 26.64
C ARG A 137 -8.33 -7.51 26.03
N GLY A 138 -8.85 -6.45 25.41
CA GLY A 138 -8.04 -5.36 24.87
C GLY A 138 -7.56 -4.39 25.96
N LEU A 139 -6.51 -3.63 25.69
CA LEU A 139 -6.08 -2.49 26.53
C LEU A 139 -7.21 -1.46 26.64
N VAL A 140 -7.89 -1.21 25.51
CA VAL A 140 -9.19 -0.54 25.46
C VAL A 140 -10.23 -1.61 25.14
N GLU A 141 -11.18 -1.77 26.05
CA GLU A 141 -12.19 -2.84 25.97
C GLU A 141 -13.16 -2.63 24.80
N THR A 142 -13.38 -1.38 24.38
CA THR A 142 -14.20 -1.01 23.21
C THR A 142 -13.34 -0.87 21.95
N PRO A 143 -13.16 -1.93 21.15
CA PRO A 143 -12.18 -1.98 20.06
C PRO A 143 -12.52 -1.14 18.83
N ASP A 144 -13.72 -0.56 18.77
CA ASP A 144 -14.19 0.29 17.69
C ASP A 144 -14.41 1.73 18.15
N GLN A 145 -14.11 2.02 19.43
CA GLN A 145 -14.27 3.35 20.02
C GLN A 145 -13.02 3.74 20.81
N PHE A 146 -12.18 4.57 20.22
CA PHE A 146 -10.93 5.08 20.81
C PHE A 146 -10.99 6.60 21.11
N GLY A 147 -12.20 7.16 21.11
CA GLY A 147 -12.47 8.56 21.41
C GLY A 147 -13.25 8.72 22.71
N VAL A 148 -13.98 9.83 22.83
CA VAL A 148 -14.73 10.21 24.05
C VAL A 148 -15.77 9.17 24.49
N ILE A 149 -16.30 8.40 23.55
CA ILE A 149 -17.35 7.40 23.81
C ILE A 149 -16.74 6.03 24.21
N GLY A 150 -15.43 5.85 24.02
CA GLY A 150 -14.72 4.62 24.37
C GLY A 150 -14.38 4.50 25.85
N THR A 151 -14.08 3.27 26.29
CA THR A 151 -13.54 3.06 27.65
C THR A 151 -12.10 3.56 27.75
N PRO A 152 -11.69 4.13 28.90
CA PRO A 152 -10.30 4.47 29.13
C PRO A 152 -9.44 3.20 29.15
N PRO A 153 -8.15 3.29 28.78
CA PRO A 153 -7.25 2.15 28.84
C PRO A 153 -7.04 1.66 30.27
N THR A 154 -7.04 0.35 30.47
CA THR A 154 -6.84 -0.33 31.77
C THR A 154 -5.73 -1.35 31.70
#